data_AF-A0A4Q1V110-F1
#
_entry.id   AF-A0A4Q1V110-F1
#
_cell.length_a   1.000
_cell.length_b   1.000
_cell.length_c   1.000
_cell.angle_alpha   90.00
_cell.angle_beta   90.00
_cell.angle_gamma   90.00
#
_symmetry.space_group_name_H-M   'P 1'
#
loop_
_entity.id
_entity.type
_entity.pdbx_description
1 polymer ?
#
loop_
_entity_poly.entity_id
_entity_poly.type
_entity_poly.pdbx_seq_one_letter_code
_entity_poly.pdbx_strand_id
1 'polypeptide(L)'
;MSKRDQSAGAAVRLHAGLGLREGQVGLVRERYFMPRLCFNTHEKLNACLHDKRIAYAKTHRHVEQREPTISNVFEDCRGKLVEYRGCFDGFHRMPVSI
;
A
#
# COMPACT_ATOMS: atom_id res chain seq x y z
N MET A 1 4.67 -2.87 -51.86
CA MET A 1 5.69 -3.58 -51.03
C MET A 1 6.11 -2.64 -49.91
N SER A 2 5.71 -2.78 -48.65
CA SER A 2 5.84 -3.90 -47.69
C SER A 2 7.16 -3.86 -46.90
N LYS A 3 6.98 -3.88 -45.58
CA LYS A 3 7.89 -4.08 -44.45
C LYS A 3 8.62 -2.80 -43.99
N ARG A 4 8.40 -2.31 -42.76
CA ARG A 4 8.37 -3.07 -41.49
C ARG A 4 7.45 -2.40 -40.46
N ASP A 5 6.43 -3.15 -40.06
CA ASP A 5 5.71 -2.98 -38.80
C ASP A 5 6.69 -3.12 -37.63
N GLN A 6 6.74 -2.08 -36.80
CA GLN A 6 7.43 -2.10 -35.51
C GLN A 6 6.41 -2.49 -34.44
N SER A 7 5.87 -3.71 -34.56
CA SER A 7 5.12 -4.37 -33.50
C SER A 7 6.11 -5.00 -32.52
N ALA A 8 6.69 -4.18 -31.65
CA ALA A 8 7.34 -4.67 -30.43
C ALA A 8 6.23 -5.06 -29.45
N GLY A 9 5.69 -6.28 -29.66
CA GLY A 9 4.76 -6.92 -28.75
C GLY A 9 5.40 -6.98 -27.36
N ALA A 10 4.82 -6.22 -26.45
CA ALA A 10 5.14 -6.23 -25.03
C ALA A 10 5.00 -7.67 -24.52
N ALA A 11 6.14 -8.31 -24.31
CA ALA A 11 6.23 -9.55 -23.55
C ALA A 11 5.90 -9.20 -22.09
N VAL A 12 4.60 -9.18 -21.79
CA VAL A 12 4.05 -9.12 -20.45
C VAL A 12 4.49 -10.40 -19.75
N ARG A 13 5.61 -10.30 -19.03
CA ARG A 13 6.15 -11.39 -18.22
C ARG A 13 5.31 -11.47 -16.95
N LEU A 14 4.24 -12.25 -17.02
CA LEU A 14 3.47 -12.74 -15.87
C LEU A 14 4.33 -13.75 -15.10
N HIS A 15 5.11 -13.29 -14.12
CA HIS A 15 5.63 -14.17 -13.07
C HIS A 15 5.89 -13.35 -11.80
N ALA A 16 5.06 -13.58 -10.77
CA ALA A 16 5.43 -13.70 -9.35
C ALA A 16 4.28 -13.24 -8.43
N GLY A 17 3.16 -13.96 -8.46
CA GLY A 17 2.00 -13.74 -7.57
C GLY A 17 2.19 -14.20 -6.12
N LEU A 18 3.42 -14.46 -5.64
CA LEU A 18 3.64 -14.94 -4.25
C LEU A 18 4.86 -14.33 -3.54
N GLY A 19 5.45 -13.25 -4.05
CA GLY A 19 6.60 -12.58 -3.42
C GLY A 19 6.28 -11.34 -2.58
N LEU A 20 5.03 -10.86 -2.58
CA LEU A 20 4.69 -9.57 -1.98
C LEU A 20 4.57 -9.64 -0.44
N ARG A 21 4.10 -10.77 0.09
CA ARG A 21 3.56 -10.84 1.46
C ARG A 21 4.63 -10.87 2.56
N GLU A 22 5.77 -11.50 2.31
CA GLU A 22 6.82 -11.68 3.33
C GLU A 22 7.75 -10.47 3.44
N GLY A 23 8.15 -9.89 2.31
CA GLY A 23 8.91 -8.63 2.28
C GLY A 23 8.10 -7.43 2.80
N GLN A 24 6.77 -7.51 2.77
CA GLN A 24 5.88 -6.43 3.22
C GLN A 24 5.92 -6.22 4.73
N VAL A 25 6.06 -7.28 5.54
CA VAL A 25 6.09 -7.15 7.01
C VAL A 25 7.39 -6.47 7.48
N GLY A 26 8.53 -6.83 6.89
CA GLY A 26 9.82 -6.20 7.18
C GLY A 26 9.83 -4.71 6.80
N LEU A 27 9.35 -4.39 5.60
CA LEU A 27 9.25 -3.02 5.11
C LEU A 27 8.32 -2.15 5.95
N VAL A 28 7.19 -2.68 6.43
CA VAL A 28 6.26 -1.93 7.29
C VAL A 28 6.93 -1.54 8.62
N ARG A 29 7.73 -2.44 9.20
CA ARG A 29 8.42 -2.21 10.47
C ARG A 29 9.40 -1.04 10.38
N GLU A 30 10.29 -1.08 9.40
CA GLU A 30 11.30 -0.03 9.20
C GLU A 30 10.65 1.31 8.78
N ARG A 31 9.60 1.27 7.96
CA ARG A 31 8.99 2.50 7.41
C ARG A 31 8.11 3.25 8.40
N TYR A 32 7.36 2.54 9.25
CA TYR A 32 6.34 3.17 10.09
C TYR A 32 6.69 3.20 11.57
N PHE A 33 7.46 2.23 12.06
CA PHE A 33 7.70 2.03 13.48
C PHE A 33 9.14 2.34 13.93
N MET A 34 9.97 2.89 13.03
CA MET A 34 11.31 3.39 13.37
C MET A 34 11.40 4.92 13.18
N PRO A 35 12.01 5.63 14.16
CA PRO A 35 12.34 5.17 15.52
C PRO A 35 11.08 4.73 16.29
N ARG A 36 11.26 3.98 17.39
CA ARG A 36 10.13 3.42 18.16
C ARG A 36 9.14 4.53 18.51
N LEU A 37 7.89 4.33 18.10
CA LEU A 37 6.81 5.25 18.41
C LEU A 37 6.32 5.02 19.84
N CYS A 38 6.29 6.10 20.63
CA CYS A 38 5.84 6.08 22.02
C CYS A 38 4.64 7.03 22.17
N PHE A 39 3.47 6.49 22.45
CA PHE A 39 2.23 7.24 22.67
C PHE A 39 1.50 6.73 23.90
N ASN A 40 0.71 7.61 24.54
CA ASN A 40 -0.09 7.28 25.71
C ASN A 40 -1.49 6.73 25.38
N THR A 41 -1.95 6.88 24.13
CA THR A 41 -3.26 6.38 23.67
C THR A 41 -3.15 5.76 22.27
N HIS A 42 -4.02 4.79 21.95
CA HIS A 42 -4.07 4.21 20.60
C HIS A 42 -4.57 5.22 19.56
N GLU A 43 -5.43 6.16 19.94
CA GLU A 43 -5.90 7.21 19.04
C GLU A 43 -4.73 8.01 18.47
N LYS A 44 -3.79 8.45 19.33
CA LYS A 44 -2.59 9.19 18.88
C LYS A 44 -1.66 8.32 18.04
N LEU A 45 -1.50 7.05 18.40
CA LEU A 45 -0.75 6.09 17.59
C LEU A 45 -1.38 5.92 16.21
N ASN A 46 -2.69 5.69 16.15
CA ASN A 46 -3.43 5.46 14.91
C ASN A 46 -3.42 6.69 14.02
N ALA A 47 -3.61 7.90 14.56
CA ALA A 47 -3.50 9.14 13.81
C ALA A 47 -2.10 9.32 13.19
N CYS A 48 -1.04 9.12 13.99
CA CYS A 48 0.34 9.22 13.49
C CYS A 48 0.63 8.19 12.37
N LEU A 49 0.17 6.94 12.54
CA LEU A 49 0.34 5.90 11.53
C LEU A 49 -0.48 6.19 10.26
N HIS A 50 -1.67 6.77 10.40
CA HIS A 50 -2.51 7.17 9.28
C HIS A 50 -1.83 8.24 8.43
N ASP A 51 -1.33 9.30 9.07
CA ASP A 51 -0.63 10.39 8.40
C ASP A 51 0.63 9.88 7.67
N LYS A 52 1.43 9.04 8.34
CA LYS A 52 2.61 8.42 7.73
C LYS A 52 2.26 7.57 6.50
N ARG A 53 1.16 6.81 6.54
CA ARG A 53 0.71 5.99 5.40
C ARG A 53 0.27 6.85 4.22
N ILE A 54 -0.49 7.92 4.46
CA ILE A 54 -0.90 8.86 3.41
C ILE A 54 0.33 9.53 2.79
N ALA A 55 1.25 10.05 3.61
CA ALA A 55 2.48 10.67 3.13
C ALA A 55 3.33 9.71 2.29
N TYR A 56 3.41 8.45 2.72
CA TYR A 56 4.10 7.39 1.97
C TYR A 56 3.42 7.13 0.61
N ALA A 57 2.11 6.92 0.60
CA ALA A 57 1.36 6.59 -0.62
C ALA A 57 1.44 7.69 -1.69
N LYS A 58 1.50 8.95 -1.28
CA LYS A 58 1.63 10.11 -2.18
C LYS A 58 3.01 10.21 -2.85
N THR A 59 4.04 9.68 -2.22
CA THR A 59 5.45 9.88 -2.65
C THR A 59 6.06 8.63 -3.28
N HIS A 60 5.55 7.45 -2.96
CA HIS A 60 6.14 6.18 -3.39
C HIS A 60 5.44 5.61 -4.62
N ARG A 61 6.24 5.06 -5.54
CA ARG A 61 5.80 4.37 -6.76
C ARG A 61 5.00 3.12 -6.42
N HIS A 62 4.00 2.80 -7.23
CA HIS A 62 3.24 1.57 -7.08
C HIS A 62 4.14 0.34 -7.33
N VAL A 63 3.95 -0.73 -6.55
CA VAL A 63 4.86 -1.87 -6.56
C VAL A 63 4.85 -2.60 -7.90
N GLU A 64 3.68 -2.69 -8.53
CA GLU A 64 3.51 -3.34 -9.84
C GLU A 64 3.56 -2.35 -11.01
N GLN A 65 3.33 -1.06 -10.75
CA GLN A 65 3.26 0.00 -11.77
C GLN A 65 4.32 1.04 -11.43
N ARG A 66 5.45 1.01 -12.13
CA ARG A 66 6.65 1.77 -11.73
C ARG A 66 6.56 3.28 -11.93
N GLU A 67 5.60 3.76 -12.72
CA GLU A 67 5.46 5.17 -13.06
C GLU A 67 4.52 5.92 -12.11
N PRO A 68 3.26 5.49 -11.91
CA PRO A 68 2.37 6.19 -10.99
C PRO A 68 2.74 5.92 -9.52
N THR A 69 2.41 6.90 -8.67
CA THR A 69 2.46 6.70 -7.22
C THR A 69 1.34 5.77 -6.77
N ILE A 70 1.48 5.19 -5.57
CA ILE A 70 0.43 4.39 -4.95
C ILE A 70 -0.88 5.20 -4.87
N SER A 71 -0.80 6.49 -4.54
CA SER A 71 -1.96 7.38 -4.48
C SER A 71 -2.64 7.56 -5.84
N ASN A 72 -1.89 7.69 -6.94
CA ASN A 72 -2.48 7.84 -8.27
C ASN A 72 -3.23 6.58 -8.69
N VAL A 73 -2.61 5.41 -8.50
CA VAL A 73 -3.27 4.12 -8.81
C VAL A 73 -4.53 3.93 -7.95
N PHE A 74 -4.51 4.38 -6.69
CA PHE A 74 -5.68 4.33 -5.83
C PHE A 74 -6.83 5.20 -6.35
N GLU A 75 -6.57 6.46 -6.71
CA GLU A 75 -7.60 7.35 -7.24
C GLU A 75 -8.18 6.84 -8.56
N ASP A 76 -7.35 6.30 -9.46
CA ASP A 76 -7.79 5.68 -10.71
C ASP A 76 -8.69 4.45 -10.48
N CYS A 77 -8.46 3.73 -9.38
CA CYS A 77 -9.27 2.56 -9.00
C CYS A 77 -10.51 2.92 -8.18
N ARG A 78 -10.62 4.15 -7.67
CA ARG A 78 -11.60 4.51 -6.62
C ARG A 78 -13.04 4.18 -6.99
N GLY A 79 -13.44 4.41 -8.24
CA GLY A 79 -14.78 4.09 -8.73
C GLY A 79 -15.08 2.59 -8.90
N LYS A 80 -14.07 1.73 -8.81
CA LYS A 80 -14.18 0.26 -8.92
C LYS A 80 -14.11 -0.43 -7.55
N LEU A 81 -13.74 0.30 -6.50
CA LEU A 81 -13.62 -0.25 -5.15
C LEU A 81 -14.99 -0.33 -4.49
N VAL A 82 -15.23 -1.43 -3.77
CA VAL A 82 -16.38 -1.53 -2.88
C VAL A 82 -16.11 -0.64 -1.67
N GLU A 83 -17.03 0.27 -1.38
CA GLU A 83 -16.93 1.11 -0.19
C GLU A 83 -16.91 0.26 1.06
N TYR A 84 -15.85 0.37 1.85
CA TYR A 84 -15.81 -0.21 3.18
C TYR A 84 -16.67 0.64 4.11
N ARG A 85 -17.80 0.09 4.58
CA ARG A 85 -18.77 0.80 5.42
C ARG A 85 -18.50 0.71 6.93
N GLY A 86 -17.42 0.04 7.34
CA GLY A 86 -17.01 -0.04 8.75
C GLY A 86 -16.10 1.11 9.16
N CYS A 87 -16.05 1.43 10.45
CA CYS A 87 -14.93 2.21 10.97
C CYS A 87 -13.67 1.36 10.86
N PHE A 88 -12.59 1.92 10.31
CA PHE A 88 -11.28 1.28 10.45
C PHE A 88 -10.78 1.61 11.85
N ASP A 89 -11.02 0.72 12.81
CA ASP A 89 -10.76 0.97 14.25
C ASP A 89 -9.26 1.06 14.59
N GLY A 90 -8.38 0.90 13.60
CA GLY A 90 -6.94 0.88 13.79
C GLY A 90 -6.54 -0.13 14.87
N PHE A 91 -5.45 0.15 15.58
CA PHE A 91 -5.10 -0.61 16.78
C PHE A 91 -6.09 -0.28 17.89
N HIS A 92 -6.74 -1.30 18.45
CA HIS A 92 -7.62 -1.20 19.61
C HIS A 92 -7.31 -2.32 20.60
N ARG A 93 -7.64 -2.12 21.87
CA ARG A 93 -7.54 -3.16 22.91
C ARG A 93 -8.93 -3.72 23.15
N MET A 94 -9.05 -5.05 23.10
CA MET A 94 -10.23 -5.76 23.57
C MET A 94 -9.92 -6.41 24.92
N PRO A 95 -10.85 -6.37 25.89
CA PRO A 95 -10.70 -7.18 27.09
C PRO A 95 -10.69 -8.65 26.68
N VAL A 96 -9.69 -9.39 27.17
CA VAL A 96 -9.68 -10.85 27.03
C VAL A 96 -10.58 -11.39 28.14
N SER A 97 -11.64 -12.10 27.79
CA SER A 97 -12.39 -12.91 28.76
C SER A 97 -11.46 -14.01 29.26
N ILE A 98 -11.21 -14.03 30.57
CA ILE A 98 -10.43 -15.06 31.27
C ILE A 98 -11.42 -15.99 31.96
#